data_AF-M0N6T8-F1
#
_entry.id   AF-M0N6T8-F1
#
_cell.length_a   1.000
_cell.length_b   1.000
_cell.length_c   1.000
_cell.angle_alpha   90.00
_cell.angle_beta   90.00
_cell.angle_gamma   90.00
#
_symmetry.space_group_name_H-M   'P 1'
#
loop_
_entity.id
_entity.type
_entity.pdbx_description
1 polymer ?
#
loop_
_entity_poly.entity_id
_entity_poly.type
_entity_poly.pdbx_seq_one_letter_code
_entity_poly.pdbx_strand_id
1 'polypeptide(L)'
;MRLDEYFEEIERDEAAERRELVKQKSYAITDYLEDVEHEFDRRVSDDALLGSTSPTIFVGRSSYPNVSTGVLSPVGNEERAADFETGGHWYDQNFSIEDVFQHRTGLVNSTQRAEVGNVADAWNGFLGTQREVAIADRPVDVEIGLDSPLDVDFDVSEQDVSSPTGPRAHAESATLTENPHVPRPVKKTLEDDDWRAAGAMNYLYNRGFDVYDINTILSAGALGEGDNRRLVPTRWSITAVDDTVGKFLRGGLRNASSVDKTEVYYNEYLGNKFWIVLAPGSWEFELVEFKAPGSVWNPDPDRGMWIAADREGYDGRTSYVEETAGAYYAARLGVLEHLDERDRQASVLVCRHVTPDYWGPTGVWQVRESVRNAFGDEPGTAQSFGAALRELAPRLPVSLARLRRKSSMAAGVQSQLAEFG
;
A
#
# COMPACT_ATOMS: atom_id res chain seq x y z
N MET A 1 -5.80 -8.76 34.91
CA MET A 1 -6.70 -9.84 34.47
C MET A 1 -5.84 -10.82 33.70
N ARG A 2 -5.97 -12.13 33.92
CA ARG A 2 -5.17 -13.11 33.17
C ARG A 2 -5.76 -13.24 31.76
N LEU A 3 -4.89 -13.25 30.76
CA LEU A 3 -5.24 -13.20 29.32
C LEU A 3 -5.86 -14.52 28.82
N ASP A 4 -5.87 -15.53 29.68
CA ASP A 4 -5.94 -16.94 29.35
C ASP A 4 -7.40 -17.46 29.31
N GLU A 5 -8.29 -16.88 30.11
CA GLU A 5 -9.68 -17.37 30.30
C GLU A 5 -10.71 -16.76 29.32
N TYR A 6 -10.32 -15.83 28.43
CA TYR A 6 -11.21 -15.12 27.50
C TYR A 6 -11.27 -15.73 26.08
N PHE A 7 -10.24 -16.47 25.64
CA PHE A 7 -10.08 -16.86 24.23
C PHE A 7 -10.48 -18.30 23.88
N GLU A 8 -10.70 -19.20 24.85
CA GLU A 8 -10.90 -20.64 24.59
C GLU A 8 -12.32 -21.04 24.13
N GLU A 9 -13.37 -20.24 24.39
CA GLU A 9 -14.77 -20.61 24.06
C GLU A 9 -15.24 -20.15 22.66
N ILE A 10 -14.44 -19.35 21.94
CA ILE A 10 -14.88 -18.60 20.74
C ILE A 10 -14.51 -19.32 19.41
N GLU A 11 -13.46 -20.14 19.35
CA GLU A 11 -12.79 -20.49 18.07
C GLU A 11 -13.44 -21.56 17.16
N ARG A 12 -14.52 -22.27 17.55
CA ARG A 12 -15.08 -23.40 16.75
C ARG A 12 -16.38 -23.12 16.00
N ASP A 13 -17.19 -22.15 16.42
CA ASP A 13 -18.43 -21.73 15.72
C ASP A 13 -18.16 -20.65 14.65
N GLU A 14 -17.06 -19.91 14.80
CA GLU A 14 -16.72 -18.74 13.98
C GLU A 14 -16.40 -19.03 12.52
N ALA A 15 -15.93 -20.23 12.14
CA ALA A 15 -15.46 -20.47 10.77
C ALA A 15 -16.59 -20.58 9.72
N ALA A 16 -17.78 -21.04 10.14
CA ALA A 16 -18.97 -21.04 9.31
C ALA A 16 -19.62 -19.65 9.30
N GLU A 17 -19.68 -19.00 10.47
CA GLU A 17 -20.14 -17.63 10.65
C GLU A 17 -19.31 -16.64 9.82
N ARG A 18 -17.98 -16.80 9.77
CA ARG A 18 -17.05 -15.99 8.96
C ARG A 18 -17.27 -16.13 7.46
N ARG A 19 -17.54 -17.34 6.96
CA ARG A 19 -17.84 -17.55 5.52
C ARG A 19 -19.15 -16.88 5.13
N GLU A 20 -20.15 -16.96 6.00
CA GLU A 20 -21.41 -16.25 5.82
C GLU A 20 -21.21 -14.73 5.94
N LEU A 21 -20.35 -14.26 6.86
CA LEU A 21 -20.00 -12.86 7.04
C LEU A 21 -19.31 -12.28 5.79
N VAL A 22 -18.36 -12.99 5.20
CA VAL A 22 -17.69 -12.56 3.95
C VAL A 22 -18.71 -12.49 2.80
N LYS A 23 -19.63 -13.45 2.72
CA LYS A 23 -20.70 -13.43 1.71
C LYS A 23 -21.66 -12.25 1.92
N GLN A 24 -22.09 -12.00 3.16
CA GLN A 24 -22.91 -10.84 3.52
C GLN A 24 -22.21 -9.51 3.19
N LYS A 25 -20.93 -9.40 3.50
CA LYS A 25 -20.11 -8.22 3.20
C LYS A 25 -19.93 -8.02 1.70
N SER A 26 -19.74 -9.10 0.94
CA SER A 26 -19.71 -9.05 -0.53
C SER A 26 -21.03 -8.50 -1.10
N TYR A 27 -22.18 -8.93 -0.58
CA TYR A 27 -23.47 -8.38 -1.01
C TYR A 27 -23.62 -6.90 -0.64
N ALA A 28 -23.20 -6.49 0.56
CA ALA A 28 -23.24 -5.08 0.96
C ALA A 28 -22.40 -4.18 0.02
N ILE A 29 -21.28 -4.70 -0.52
CA ILE A 29 -20.48 -3.98 -1.51
C ILE A 29 -21.20 -3.91 -2.87
N THR A 30 -21.86 -4.99 -3.30
CA THR A 30 -22.65 -5.00 -4.53
C THR A 30 -23.83 -4.01 -4.44
N ASP A 31 -24.57 -4.03 -3.33
CA ASP A 31 -25.68 -3.11 -3.09
C ASP A 31 -25.19 -1.65 -3.11
N TYR A 32 -24.05 -1.36 -2.48
CA TYR A 32 -23.42 -0.03 -2.54
C TYR A 32 -23.04 0.38 -3.97
N LEU A 33 -22.56 -0.55 -4.78
CA LEU A 33 -22.21 -0.29 -6.18
C LEU A 33 -23.44 0.00 -7.04
N GLU A 34 -24.56 -0.69 -6.81
CA GLU A 34 -25.85 -0.37 -7.45
C GLU A 34 -26.31 1.05 -7.08
N ASP A 35 -26.12 1.46 -5.83
CA ASP A 35 -26.42 2.84 -5.41
C ASP A 35 -25.52 3.88 -6.11
N VAL A 36 -24.23 3.58 -6.27
CA VAL A 36 -23.27 4.42 -7.01
C VAL A 36 -23.67 4.53 -8.49
N GLU A 37 -24.08 3.42 -9.11
CA GLU A 37 -24.58 3.40 -10.49
C GLU A 37 -25.84 4.28 -10.64
N HIS A 38 -26.81 4.14 -9.74
CA HIS A 38 -28.01 4.98 -9.75
C HIS A 38 -27.73 6.47 -9.51
N GLU A 39 -26.75 6.81 -8.67
CA GLU A 39 -26.31 8.19 -8.45
C GLU A 39 -25.56 8.75 -9.67
N PHE A 40 -24.80 7.91 -10.36
CA PHE A 40 -24.10 8.27 -11.58
C PHE A 40 -25.08 8.57 -12.71
N ASP A 41 -26.03 7.67 -12.96
CA ASP A 41 -27.06 7.86 -13.99
C ASP A 41 -27.90 9.13 -13.76
N ARG A 42 -28.07 9.54 -12.50
CA ARG A 42 -28.75 10.79 -12.15
C ARG A 42 -27.91 12.04 -12.38
N ARG A 43 -26.58 11.94 -12.32
CA ARG A 43 -25.64 13.07 -12.48
C ARG A 43 -25.16 13.25 -13.91
N VAL A 44 -25.13 12.18 -14.69
CA VAL A 44 -24.81 12.27 -16.11
C VAL A 44 -25.97 12.94 -16.83
N SER A 45 -25.67 14.05 -17.50
CA SER A 45 -26.65 14.75 -18.33
C SER A 45 -26.99 13.96 -19.60
N ASP A 46 -28.09 14.31 -20.27
CA ASP A 46 -28.46 13.70 -21.57
C ASP A 46 -27.34 13.80 -22.63
N ASP A 47 -26.41 14.75 -22.47
CA ASP A 47 -25.24 14.95 -23.34
C ASP A 47 -24.01 14.12 -22.91
N ALA A 48 -24.17 13.13 -22.02
CA ALA A 48 -23.10 12.25 -21.52
C ALA A 48 -21.92 12.98 -20.84
N LEU A 49 -22.19 14.17 -20.27
CA LEU A 49 -21.20 14.96 -19.51
C LEU A 49 -21.35 14.70 -18.01
N LEU A 50 -20.21 14.43 -17.36
CA LEU A 50 -20.05 14.28 -15.91
C LEU A 50 -19.13 15.37 -15.35
N GLY A 51 -19.67 16.25 -14.52
CA GLY A 51 -18.88 17.16 -13.69
C GLY A 51 -18.59 16.51 -12.33
N SER A 52 -17.32 16.53 -11.88
CA SER A 52 -16.93 16.03 -10.56
C SER A 52 -15.61 16.67 -10.09
N THR A 53 -15.15 16.31 -8.89
CA THR A 53 -13.90 16.75 -8.29
C THR A 53 -12.98 15.54 -8.14
N SER A 54 -11.92 15.45 -8.93
CA SER A 54 -11.05 14.28 -8.99
C SER A 54 -9.89 14.40 -8.01
N PRO A 55 -9.78 13.50 -7.03
CA PRO A 55 -8.71 13.55 -6.05
C PRO A 55 -7.45 12.80 -6.54
N THR A 56 -7.60 11.82 -7.45
CA THR A 56 -6.45 11.05 -7.93
C THR A 56 -6.68 10.42 -9.31
N ILE A 57 -5.70 9.64 -9.76
CA ILE A 57 -5.68 8.96 -11.06
C ILE A 57 -5.48 7.46 -10.89
N PHE A 58 -5.71 6.72 -11.97
CA PHE A 58 -5.38 5.30 -12.02
C PHE A 58 -4.73 4.92 -13.34
N VAL A 59 -3.64 4.16 -13.27
CA VAL A 59 -2.98 3.58 -14.44
C VAL A 59 -2.98 2.06 -14.30
N GLY A 60 -3.68 1.41 -15.21
CA GLY A 60 -3.80 -0.05 -15.27
C GLY A 60 -2.49 -0.73 -15.64
N ARG A 61 -2.34 -2.00 -15.22
CA ARG A 61 -1.19 -2.85 -15.54
C ARG A 61 -1.39 -3.78 -16.73
N SER A 62 -2.64 -3.96 -17.15
CA SER A 62 -3.01 -4.87 -18.24
C SER A 62 -2.75 -4.21 -19.60
N SER A 63 -2.58 -5.04 -20.64
CA SER A 63 -2.47 -4.60 -22.05
C SER A 63 -1.23 -3.76 -22.38
N TYR A 64 -0.19 -3.80 -21.55
CA TYR A 64 1.09 -3.13 -21.82
C TYR A 64 1.63 -3.46 -23.22
N PRO A 65 2.08 -2.48 -24.02
CA PRO A 65 2.32 -1.06 -23.66
C PRO A 65 1.10 -0.13 -23.79
N ASN A 66 -0.07 -0.61 -24.19
CA ASN A 66 -1.29 0.19 -24.33
C ASN A 66 -2.20 -0.01 -23.13
N VAL A 67 -2.00 0.80 -22.09
CA VAL A 67 -2.68 0.64 -20.80
C VAL A 67 -3.98 1.45 -20.77
N SER A 68 -4.89 1.04 -19.90
CA SER A 68 -6.01 1.89 -19.50
C SER A 68 -5.50 2.92 -18.49
N THR A 69 -5.62 4.21 -18.79
CA THR A 69 -5.38 5.30 -17.84
C THR A 69 -6.70 6.00 -17.54
N GLY A 70 -6.85 6.53 -16.35
CA GLY A 70 -8.09 7.15 -15.94
C GLY A 70 -7.96 8.20 -14.85
N VAL A 71 -9.02 8.99 -14.75
CA VAL A 71 -9.23 9.97 -13.69
C VAL A 71 -10.28 9.37 -12.76
N LEU A 72 -9.97 9.34 -11.46
CA LEU A 72 -10.87 8.80 -10.45
C LEU A 72 -11.70 9.94 -9.88
N SER A 73 -13.01 9.75 -9.80
CA SER A 73 -13.94 10.80 -9.37
C SER A 73 -15.04 10.23 -8.47
N PRO A 74 -15.27 10.79 -7.28
CA PRO A 74 -16.40 10.40 -6.45
C PRO A 74 -17.70 10.86 -7.09
N VAL A 75 -18.73 10.03 -6.99
CA VAL A 75 -20.08 10.39 -7.42
C VAL A 75 -20.89 10.75 -6.19
N GLY A 76 -21.34 12.00 -6.12
CA GLY A 76 -22.18 12.52 -5.03
C GLY A 76 -21.51 12.78 -3.71
N ASN A 77 -20.19 12.76 -3.70
CA ASN A 77 -19.35 13.15 -2.57
C ASN A 77 -18.21 14.06 -3.03
N GLU A 78 -18.46 14.90 -4.04
CA GLU A 78 -17.47 15.78 -4.67
C GLU A 78 -16.83 16.73 -3.65
N GLU A 79 -17.62 17.28 -2.72
CA GLU A 79 -17.13 18.14 -1.63
C GLU A 79 -16.16 17.43 -0.67
N ARG A 80 -16.16 16.09 -0.67
CA ARG A 80 -15.34 15.24 0.19
C ARG A 80 -14.33 14.42 -0.61
N ALA A 81 -14.00 14.83 -1.84
CA ALA A 81 -13.15 14.05 -2.74
C ALA A 81 -11.80 13.64 -2.12
N ALA A 82 -11.19 14.51 -1.30
CA ALA A 82 -9.93 14.22 -0.60
C ALA A 82 -10.02 13.00 0.34
N ASP A 83 -11.19 12.70 0.92
CA ASP A 83 -11.38 11.56 1.83
C ASP A 83 -11.27 10.20 1.08
N PHE A 84 -11.44 10.21 -0.24
CA PHE A 84 -11.39 9.01 -1.09
C PHE A 84 -9.96 8.68 -1.55
N GLU A 85 -8.99 9.57 -1.35
CA GLU A 85 -7.59 9.28 -1.61
C GLU A 85 -7.01 8.32 -0.57
N THR A 86 -6.25 7.32 -1.01
CA THR A 86 -5.54 6.47 -0.06
C THR A 86 -4.41 7.26 0.59
N GLY A 87 -4.46 7.43 1.91
CA GLY A 87 -3.39 8.05 2.69
C GLY A 87 -3.38 7.60 4.16
N GLY A 88 -2.45 8.15 4.95
CA GLY A 88 -2.35 7.84 6.39
C GLY A 88 -3.63 8.15 7.19
N HIS A 89 -4.42 9.12 6.73
CA HIS A 89 -5.67 9.52 7.38
C HIS A 89 -6.71 8.39 7.48
N TRP A 90 -6.70 7.40 6.58
CA TRP A 90 -7.56 6.21 6.68
C TRP A 90 -7.23 5.37 7.92
N TYR A 91 -5.94 5.28 8.28
CA TYR A 91 -5.51 4.63 9.52
C TYR A 91 -5.95 5.45 10.73
N ASP A 92 -5.74 6.77 10.72
CA ASP A 92 -6.11 7.68 11.82
C ASP A 92 -7.62 7.67 12.11
N GLN A 93 -8.43 7.49 11.07
CA GLN A 93 -9.89 7.37 11.15
C GLN A 93 -10.36 5.93 11.49
N ASN A 94 -9.43 5.00 11.69
CA ASN A 94 -9.68 3.59 11.99
C ASN A 94 -10.60 2.91 10.97
N PHE A 95 -10.30 3.09 9.68
CA PHE A 95 -11.07 2.46 8.60
C PHE A 95 -11.12 0.94 8.79
N SER A 96 -12.29 0.37 8.52
CA SER A 96 -12.51 -1.06 8.33
C SER A 96 -12.21 -1.50 6.89
N ILE A 97 -12.26 -2.81 6.61
CA ILE A 97 -12.08 -3.32 5.24
C ILE A 97 -13.22 -2.82 4.36
N GLU A 98 -14.42 -2.74 4.93
CA GLU A 98 -15.64 -2.22 4.30
C GLU A 98 -15.49 -0.74 3.94
N ASP A 99 -14.98 0.09 4.85
CA ASP A 99 -14.75 1.51 4.57
C ASP A 99 -13.77 1.68 3.41
N VAL A 100 -12.66 0.91 3.42
CA VAL A 100 -11.68 0.93 2.32
C VAL A 100 -12.33 0.54 0.99
N PHE A 101 -13.19 -0.47 1.02
CA PHE A 101 -13.86 -0.94 -0.18
C PHE A 101 -14.82 0.13 -0.68
N GLN A 102 -15.68 0.69 0.18
CA GLN A 102 -16.61 1.77 -0.16
C GLN A 102 -15.88 2.99 -0.74
N HIS A 103 -14.78 3.44 -0.14
CA HIS A 103 -14.02 4.58 -0.68
C HIS A 103 -13.35 4.26 -2.01
N ARG A 104 -12.91 3.02 -2.25
CA ARG A 104 -12.35 2.63 -3.56
C ARG A 104 -13.41 2.41 -4.62
N THR A 105 -14.55 1.86 -4.23
CA THR A 105 -15.65 1.55 -5.15
C THR A 105 -16.54 2.76 -5.43
N GLY A 106 -16.55 3.76 -4.55
CA GLY A 106 -17.25 5.03 -4.74
C GLY A 106 -16.55 5.98 -5.72
N LEU A 107 -15.34 5.65 -6.17
CA LEU A 107 -14.64 6.37 -7.23
C LEU A 107 -14.95 5.75 -8.60
N VAL A 108 -15.69 6.47 -9.43
CA VAL A 108 -15.82 6.12 -10.84
C VAL A 108 -14.46 6.33 -11.51
N ASN A 109 -14.01 5.31 -12.22
CA ASN A 109 -12.82 5.38 -13.05
C ASN A 109 -13.22 5.70 -14.48
N SER A 110 -13.16 6.97 -14.84
CA SER A 110 -13.30 7.42 -16.22
C SER A 110 -12.00 7.12 -16.96
N THR A 111 -12.05 6.30 -18.00
CA THR A 111 -10.86 5.68 -18.61
C THR A 111 -10.72 5.96 -20.09
N GLN A 112 -9.47 6.07 -20.53
CA GLN A 112 -9.07 6.04 -21.94
C GLN A 112 -7.83 5.16 -22.11
N ARG A 113 -7.66 4.57 -23.30
CA ARG A 113 -6.42 3.86 -23.64
C ARG A 113 -5.31 4.85 -23.98
N ALA A 114 -4.13 4.63 -23.41
CA ALA A 114 -2.93 5.41 -23.69
C ALA A 114 -1.72 4.49 -23.89
N GLU A 115 -0.83 4.87 -24.80
CA GLU A 115 0.48 4.25 -24.91
C GLU A 115 1.38 4.77 -23.80
N VAL A 116 2.04 3.87 -23.07
CA VAL A 116 2.92 4.19 -21.93
C VAL A 116 4.24 4.88 -22.31
N GLY A 117 4.45 5.18 -23.60
CA GLY A 117 5.72 5.65 -24.17
C GLY A 117 6.19 7.02 -23.64
N ASN A 118 6.99 7.75 -24.42
CA ASN A 118 7.43 9.08 -24.02
C ASN A 118 6.20 10.01 -23.86
N VAL A 119 5.83 10.28 -22.62
CA VAL A 119 4.71 11.16 -22.24
C VAL A 119 5.18 12.53 -21.77
N ALA A 120 6.44 12.91 -21.94
CA ALA A 120 6.98 14.17 -21.42
C ALA A 120 6.12 15.38 -21.81
N ASP A 121 5.76 15.47 -23.09
CA ASP A 121 5.00 16.57 -23.70
C ASP A 121 3.48 16.34 -23.74
N ALA A 122 2.99 15.24 -23.17
CA ALA A 122 1.58 14.87 -23.23
C ALA A 122 0.72 15.65 -22.21
N TRP A 123 0.58 16.97 -22.40
CA TRP A 123 -0.17 17.88 -21.52
C TRP A 123 -1.49 18.38 -22.14
N ASN A 124 -1.95 17.75 -23.21
CA ASN A 124 -3.21 18.09 -23.87
C ASN A 124 -4.18 16.89 -23.88
N GLY A 125 -5.47 17.18 -24.01
CA GLY A 125 -6.53 16.17 -24.04
C GLY A 125 -6.63 15.41 -22.71
N PHE A 126 -7.28 14.25 -22.75
CA PHE A 126 -7.55 13.45 -21.54
C PHE A 126 -6.28 13.11 -20.76
N LEU A 127 -5.21 12.67 -21.44
CA LEU A 127 -3.95 12.34 -20.79
C LEU A 127 -3.31 13.56 -20.13
N GLY A 128 -3.41 14.74 -20.76
CA GLY A 128 -2.97 16.00 -20.16
C GLY A 128 -3.72 16.31 -18.88
N THR A 129 -5.05 16.30 -18.95
CA THR A 129 -5.95 16.52 -17.80
C THR A 129 -5.64 15.54 -16.65
N GLN A 130 -5.49 14.25 -16.96
CA GLN A 130 -5.11 13.23 -16.00
C GLN A 130 -3.76 13.53 -15.35
N ARG A 131 -2.77 13.98 -16.12
CA ARG A 131 -1.45 14.32 -15.56
C ARG A 131 -1.51 15.58 -14.70
N GLU A 132 -2.34 16.55 -15.05
CA GLU A 132 -2.55 17.76 -14.25
C GLU A 132 -3.24 17.47 -12.91
N VAL A 133 -4.26 16.58 -12.89
CA VAL A 133 -4.86 16.06 -11.64
C VAL A 133 -3.79 15.41 -10.76
N ALA A 134 -2.92 14.59 -11.36
CA ALA A 134 -1.92 13.83 -10.61
C ALA A 134 -0.80 14.65 -9.96
N ILE A 135 -0.52 15.86 -10.46
CA ILE A 135 0.53 16.74 -9.94
C ILE A 135 -0.03 17.83 -9.00
N ALA A 136 -1.35 17.89 -8.83
CA ALA A 136 -1.99 18.78 -7.90
C ALA A 136 -1.79 18.31 -6.45
N ASP A 137 -1.80 19.24 -5.50
CA ASP A 137 -1.76 18.94 -4.05
C ASP A 137 -3.14 18.92 -3.39
N ARG A 138 -4.19 18.97 -4.20
CA ARG A 138 -5.59 18.93 -3.77
C ARG A 138 -6.47 18.43 -4.91
N PRO A 139 -7.66 17.87 -4.60
CA PRO A 139 -8.61 17.46 -5.61
C PRO A 139 -8.93 18.58 -6.58
N VAL A 140 -9.15 18.22 -7.85
CA VAL A 140 -9.30 19.16 -8.96
C VAL A 140 -10.65 18.98 -9.63
N ASP A 141 -11.36 20.08 -9.87
CA ASP A 141 -12.63 20.04 -10.60
C ASP A 141 -12.41 19.71 -12.09
N VAL A 142 -13.16 18.71 -12.55
CA VAL A 142 -13.09 18.19 -13.92
C VAL A 142 -14.48 18.04 -14.53
N GLU A 143 -14.53 18.17 -15.85
CA GLU A 143 -15.67 17.79 -16.68
C GLU A 143 -15.24 16.68 -17.64
N ILE A 144 -15.95 15.56 -17.62
CA ILE A 144 -15.63 14.35 -18.38
C ILE A 144 -16.76 14.08 -19.37
N GLY A 145 -16.42 14.02 -20.65
CA GLY A 145 -17.33 13.57 -21.71
C GLY A 145 -17.22 12.07 -21.90
N LEU A 146 -18.32 11.36 -21.70
CA LEU A 146 -18.41 9.90 -21.72
C LEU A 146 -18.87 9.39 -23.09
N ASP A 147 -18.33 8.26 -23.54
CA ASP A 147 -18.73 7.64 -24.82
C ASP A 147 -19.94 6.70 -24.66
N SER A 148 -20.23 6.29 -23.42
CA SER A 148 -21.23 5.30 -23.05
C SER A 148 -21.57 5.42 -21.56
N PRO A 149 -22.74 4.89 -21.14
CA PRO A 149 -23.08 4.73 -19.73
C PRO A 149 -22.01 3.90 -18.99
N LEU A 150 -22.06 3.90 -17.65
CA LEU A 150 -21.18 3.06 -16.83
C LEU A 150 -21.21 1.61 -17.30
N ASP A 151 -20.02 1.03 -17.52
CA ASP A 151 -19.88 -0.41 -17.63
C ASP A 151 -19.39 -0.90 -16.27
N VAL A 152 -20.33 -1.37 -15.45
CA VAL A 152 -20.00 -1.95 -14.14
C VAL A 152 -19.45 -3.36 -14.38
N ASP A 153 -18.20 -3.41 -14.84
CA ASP A 153 -17.49 -4.65 -15.06
C ASP A 153 -16.88 -5.12 -13.73
N PHE A 154 -17.62 -5.99 -13.04
CA PHE A 154 -17.26 -6.65 -11.79
C PHE A 154 -16.29 -7.81 -11.96
N ASP A 155 -15.42 -7.80 -12.98
CA ASP A 155 -14.43 -8.85 -13.17
C ASP A 155 -13.33 -8.74 -12.10
N VAL A 156 -13.67 -9.12 -10.87
CA VAL A 156 -12.75 -9.59 -9.86
C VAL A 156 -12.21 -10.91 -10.41
N SER A 157 -11.23 -10.82 -11.32
CA SER A 157 -10.60 -12.01 -11.85
C SER A 157 -10.04 -12.79 -10.65
N GLU A 158 -10.53 -14.00 -10.41
CA GLU A 158 -10.09 -14.88 -9.31
C GLU A 158 -8.57 -15.14 -9.32
N GLN A 159 -7.90 -14.82 -10.44
CA GLN A 159 -6.48 -15.03 -10.67
C GLN A 159 -5.58 -13.90 -10.14
N ASP A 160 -6.16 -12.76 -9.75
CA ASP A 160 -5.43 -11.67 -9.10
C ASP A 160 -6.28 -11.11 -7.96
N VAL A 161 -6.04 -11.61 -6.73
CA VAL A 161 -6.53 -10.99 -5.50
C VAL A 161 -6.01 -9.55 -5.45
N SER A 162 -6.81 -8.63 -5.96
CA SER A 162 -6.49 -7.20 -6.04
C SER A 162 -7.55 -6.42 -5.30
N SER A 163 -7.14 -5.30 -4.73
CA SER A 163 -8.09 -4.42 -4.07
C SER A 163 -9.16 -3.97 -5.06
N PRO A 164 -10.43 -3.90 -4.62
CA PRO A 164 -11.51 -3.51 -5.51
C PRO A 164 -11.22 -2.14 -6.11
N THR A 165 -11.59 -2.00 -7.37
CA THR A 165 -11.64 -0.72 -8.06
C THR A 165 -13.11 -0.38 -8.29
N GLY A 166 -13.44 0.91 -8.24
CA GLY A 166 -14.77 1.35 -8.57
C GLY A 166 -15.15 1.13 -10.04
N PRO A 167 -16.41 1.45 -10.36
CA PRO A 167 -16.99 1.17 -11.65
C PRO A 167 -16.26 1.95 -12.75
N ARG A 168 -16.24 1.41 -13.96
CA ARG A 168 -15.48 1.98 -15.08
C ARG A 168 -16.43 2.64 -16.06
N ALA A 169 -16.10 3.86 -16.47
CA ALA A 169 -16.73 4.53 -17.60
C ALA A 169 -15.68 4.78 -18.68
N HIS A 170 -16.02 4.56 -19.94
CA HIS A 170 -15.15 4.97 -21.02
C HIS A 170 -15.37 6.47 -21.32
N ALA A 171 -14.28 7.20 -21.51
CA ALA A 171 -14.29 8.64 -21.67
C ALA A 171 -13.76 9.04 -23.04
N GLU A 172 -14.47 9.95 -23.72
CA GLU A 172 -14.03 10.60 -24.95
C GLU A 172 -13.09 11.77 -24.65
N SER A 173 -13.37 12.52 -23.58
CA SER A 173 -12.64 13.72 -23.22
C SER A 173 -12.67 13.98 -21.72
N ALA A 174 -11.69 14.74 -21.23
CA ALA A 174 -11.68 15.29 -19.89
C ALA A 174 -11.07 16.69 -19.95
N THR A 175 -11.70 17.64 -19.28
CA THR A 175 -11.28 19.04 -19.23
C THR A 175 -11.30 19.51 -17.78
N LEU A 176 -10.27 20.27 -17.39
CA LEU A 176 -10.25 20.94 -16.09
C LEU A 176 -11.20 22.13 -16.09
N THR A 177 -12.03 22.26 -15.06
CA THR A 177 -12.93 23.42 -14.90
C THR A 177 -12.33 24.48 -13.97
N GLU A 178 -11.16 24.19 -13.38
CA GLU A 178 -10.36 25.12 -12.60
C GLU A 178 -8.86 25.05 -12.95
N ASN A 179 -8.05 25.91 -12.34
CA ASN A 179 -6.59 25.83 -12.46
C ASN A 179 -6.02 24.99 -11.29
N PRO A 180 -5.39 23.83 -11.56
CA PRO A 180 -4.81 22.99 -10.51
C PRO A 180 -3.73 23.73 -9.75
N HIS A 181 -3.72 23.57 -8.44
CA HIS A 181 -2.62 24.09 -7.64
C HIS A 181 -1.48 23.07 -7.64
N VAL A 182 -0.37 23.44 -8.29
CA VAL A 182 0.83 22.59 -8.36
C VAL A 182 1.93 23.18 -7.46
N PRO A 183 2.39 22.45 -6.44
CA PRO A 183 3.47 22.90 -5.57
C PRO A 183 4.77 23.21 -6.31
N ARG A 184 5.54 24.18 -5.80
CA ARG A 184 6.85 24.55 -6.38
C ARG A 184 7.83 23.37 -6.50
N PRO A 185 7.94 22.45 -5.52
CA PRO A 185 8.82 21.29 -5.67
C PRO A 185 8.46 20.40 -6.86
N VAL A 186 7.16 20.21 -7.13
CA VAL A 186 6.66 19.40 -8.26
C VAL A 186 6.91 20.11 -9.59
N LYS A 187 6.68 21.43 -9.67
CA LYS A 187 7.05 22.22 -10.86
C LYS A 187 8.53 22.08 -11.19
N LYS A 188 9.39 22.15 -10.18
CA LYS A 188 10.83 21.98 -10.36
C LYS A 188 11.20 20.61 -10.95
N THR A 189 10.57 19.52 -10.48
CA THR A 189 10.85 18.18 -11.03
C THR A 189 10.37 18.04 -12.47
N LEU A 190 9.34 18.77 -12.87
CA LEU A 190 8.83 18.79 -14.24
C LEU A 190 9.72 19.59 -15.20
N GLU A 191 10.24 20.73 -14.75
CA GLU A 191 11.10 21.64 -15.52
C GLU A 191 12.52 21.07 -15.79
N ASP A 192 12.96 20.07 -15.03
CA ASP A 192 14.28 19.45 -15.15
C ASP A 192 14.21 18.12 -15.93
N ASP A 193 14.51 18.18 -17.23
CA ASP A 193 14.45 17.03 -18.14
C ASP A 193 15.64 16.07 -18.00
N ASP A 194 16.71 16.44 -17.27
CA ASP A 194 17.87 15.58 -17.04
C ASP A 194 17.74 14.77 -15.73
N TRP A 195 16.67 14.99 -14.97
CA TRP A 195 16.54 14.41 -13.64
C TRP A 195 16.01 12.98 -13.68
N ARG A 196 16.86 12.02 -13.31
CA ARG A 196 16.44 10.64 -13.06
C ARG A 196 15.29 10.56 -12.04
N ALA A 197 14.30 9.71 -12.33
CA ALA A 197 13.10 9.54 -11.52
C ALA A 197 13.43 9.25 -10.04
N ALA A 198 14.44 8.39 -9.78
CA ALA A 198 14.88 8.09 -8.42
C ALA A 198 15.36 9.32 -7.64
N GLY A 199 16.08 10.23 -8.30
CA GLY A 199 16.52 11.48 -7.69
C GLY A 199 15.35 12.43 -7.43
N ALA A 200 14.41 12.53 -8.37
CA ALA A 200 13.22 13.37 -8.24
C ALA A 200 12.29 12.88 -7.11
N MET A 201 12.08 11.56 -6.99
CA MET A 201 11.34 10.94 -5.88
C MET A 201 11.95 11.31 -4.52
N ASN A 202 13.26 11.10 -4.35
CA ASN A 202 13.94 11.42 -3.09
C ASN A 202 13.91 12.93 -2.78
N TYR A 203 13.97 13.77 -3.82
CA TYR A 203 13.84 15.21 -3.63
C TYR A 203 12.45 15.61 -3.13
N LEU A 204 11.39 15.08 -3.72
CA LEU A 204 10.02 15.36 -3.28
C LEU A 204 9.81 14.87 -1.84
N TYR A 205 10.26 13.66 -1.54
CA TYR A 205 10.21 13.11 -0.19
C TYR A 205 10.91 14.02 0.83
N ASN A 206 12.14 14.44 0.55
CA ASN A 206 12.89 15.37 1.41
C ASN A 206 12.28 16.80 1.46
N ARG A 207 11.30 17.11 0.61
CA ARG A 207 10.51 18.36 0.65
C ARG A 207 9.19 18.20 1.42
N GLY A 208 8.94 17.04 2.02
CA GLY A 208 7.79 16.77 2.87
C GLY A 208 6.58 16.19 2.13
N PHE A 209 6.76 15.71 0.90
CA PHE A 209 5.72 14.93 0.22
C PHE A 209 5.70 13.51 0.78
N ASP A 210 4.52 12.97 1.06
CA ASP A 210 4.41 11.57 1.42
C ASP A 210 4.57 10.70 0.15
N VAL A 211 4.91 9.42 0.34
CA VAL A 211 4.99 8.46 -0.75
C VAL A 211 3.67 8.33 -1.51
N TYR A 212 2.51 8.59 -0.89
CA TYR A 212 1.21 8.60 -1.59
C TYR A 212 1.19 9.61 -2.75
N ASP A 213 1.63 10.85 -2.52
CA ASP A 213 1.70 11.88 -3.56
C ASP A 213 2.70 11.49 -4.66
N ILE A 214 3.87 11.04 -4.24
CA ILE A 214 4.97 10.67 -5.15
C ILE A 214 4.55 9.48 -6.03
N ASN A 215 3.76 8.53 -5.51
CA ASN A 215 3.21 7.42 -6.28
C ASN A 215 2.34 7.92 -7.43
N THR A 216 1.44 8.85 -7.14
CA THR A 216 0.50 9.43 -8.10
C THR A 216 1.25 10.21 -9.19
N ILE A 217 2.21 11.06 -8.79
CA ILE A 217 3.06 11.84 -9.70
C ILE A 217 3.91 10.90 -10.59
N LEU A 218 4.52 9.86 -10.02
CA LEU A 218 5.28 8.87 -10.79
C LEU A 218 4.38 8.11 -11.77
N SER A 219 3.19 7.69 -11.32
CA SER A 219 2.22 6.95 -12.13
C SER A 219 1.81 7.73 -13.38
N ALA A 220 1.68 9.06 -13.26
CA ALA A 220 1.37 9.97 -14.35
C ALA A 220 2.53 10.22 -15.33
N GLY A 221 3.70 9.61 -15.11
CA GLY A 221 4.89 9.88 -15.91
C GLY A 221 5.38 11.32 -15.76
N ALA A 222 5.17 11.93 -14.59
CA ALA A 222 5.64 13.29 -14.29
C ALA A 222 7.04 13.31 -13.66
N LEU A 223 7.66 12.16 -13.42
CA LEU A 223 9.04 12.05 -12.91
C LEU A 223 9.92 11.26 -13.88
N GLY A 224 11.16 11.70 -14.06
CA GLY A 224 12.16 11.04 -14.90
C GLY A 224 12.80 11.95 -15.92
N GLU A 225 13.85 11.44 -16.56
CA GLU A 225 14.51 12.10 -17.68
C GLU A 225 13.48 12.26 -18.82
N GLY A 226 13.42 13.42 -19.48
CA GLY A 226 12.36 13.79 -20.43
C GLY A 226 12.01 12.67 -21.40
N ASP A 227 12.98 12.22 -22.20
CA ASP A 227 12.79 11.15 -23.20
C ASP A 227 12.38 9.78 -22.61
N ASN A 228 12.54 9.60 -21.30
CA ASN A 228 12.27 8.37 -20.56
C ASN A 228 11.03 8.47 -19.65
N ARG A 229 10.32 9.61 -19.62
CA ARG A 229 9.06 9.76 -18.87
C ARG A 229 7.99 8.88 -19.48
N ARG A 230 7.41 8.00 -18.67
CA ARG A 230 6.46 6.96 -19.07
C ARG A 230 5.33 6.87 -18.07
N LEU A 231 4.14 6.50 -18.53
CA LEU A 231 3.09 6.07 -17.61
C LEU A 231 3.54 4.81 -16.89
N VAL A 232 3.43 4.82 -15.56
CA VAL A 232 3.79 3.68 -14.71
C VAL A 232 2.50 3.18 -14.08
N PRO A 233 2.15 1.88 -14.22
CA PRO A 233 0.99 1.32 -13.54
C PRO A 233 1.00 1.63 -12.04
N THR A 234 -0.13 2.05 -11.48
CA THR A 234 -0.22 2.55 -10.10
C THR A 234 0.39 1.58 -9.09
N ARG A 235 0.14 0.27 -9.26
CA ARG A 235 0.72 -0.78 -8.39
C ARG A 235 2.25 -0.82 -8.45
N TRP A 236 2.84 -0.62 -9.63
CA TRP A 236 4.29 -0.59 -9.80
C TRP A 236 4.86 0.70 -9.22
N SER A 237 4.18 1.85 -9.40
CA SER A 237 4.57 3.13 -8.81
C SER A 237 4.69 3.04 -7.29
N ILE A 238 3.68 2.46 -6.61
CA ILE A 238 3.69 2.24 -5.16
C ILE A 238 4.97 1.53 -4.71
N THR A 239 5.33 0.44 -5.40
CA THR A 239 6.48 -0.35 -4.99
C THR A 239 7.79 0.32 -5.36
N ALA A 240 7.83 1.02 -6.50
CA ALA A 240 9.01 1.75 -6.98
C ALA A 240 9.37 2.92 -6.06
N VAL A 241 8.38 3.68 -5.58
CA VAL A 241 8.59 4.77 -4.62
C VAL A 241 9.02 4.20 -3.28
N ASP A 242 8.28 3.23 -2.72
CA ASP A 242 8.63 2.62 -1.43
C ASP A 242 10.08 2.09 -1.44
N ASP A 243 10.48 1.42 -2.53
CA ASP A 243 11.83 0.91 -2.66
C ASP A 243 12.88 2.02 -2.81
N THR A 244 12.59 3.03 -3.62
CA THR A 244 13.53 4.14 -3.89
C THR A 244 13.76 4.96 -2.64
N VAL A 245 12.69 5.38 -1.96
CA VAL A 245 12.76 6.16 -0.71
C VAL A 245 13.40 5.31 0.38
N GLY A 246 13.03 4.03 0.51
CA GLY A 246 13.69 3.13 1.46
C GLY A 246 15.20 2.99 1.19
N LYS A 247 15.63 2.91 -0.08
CA LYS A 247 17.06 2.89 -0.42
C LYS A 247 17.78 4.19 -0.06
N PHE A 248 17.10 5.32 -0.22
CA PHE A 248 17.62 6.64 0.17
C PHE A 248 17.83 6.74 1.68
N LEU A 249 16.81 6.42 2.49
CA LEU A 249 16.88 6.44 3.96
C LEU A 249 17.95 5.49 4.49
N ARG A 250 17.98 4.24 4.00
CA ARG A 250 19.02 3.27 4.35
C ARG A 250 20.43 3.79 4.02
N GLY A 251 20.57 4.52 2.92
CA GLY A 251 21.83 5.17 2.54
C GLY A 251 22.31 6.18 3.59
N GLY A 252 21.40 6.96 4.16
CA GLY A 252 21.67 7.90 5.27
C GLY A 252 22.10 7.20 6.55
N LEU A 253 21.51 6.04 6.85
CA LEU A 253 21.75 5.28 8.08
C LEU A 253 23.06 4.48 8.13
N ARG A 254 23.82 4.38 7.02
CA ARG A 254 25.02 3.52 6.93
C ARG A 254 26.05 3.75 8.03
N ASN A 255 26.17 5.00 8.51
CA ASN A 255 27.12 5.43 9.54
C ASN A 255 26.44 5.75 10.88
N ALA A 256 25.13 5.56 11.00
CA ALA A 256 24.40 5.80 12.24
C ALA A 256 24.84 4.82 13.33
N SER A 257 24.71 5.22 14.60
CA SER A 257 24.96 4.28 15.72
C SER A 257 23.85 3.23 15.79
N SER A 258 24.12 2.05 16.31
CA SER A 258 23.05 1.06 16.51
C SER A 258 22.08 1.51 17.60
N VAL A 259 20.85 0.98 17.60
CA VAL A 259 19.98 1.05 18.79
C VAL A 259 20.67 0.45 20.01
N ASP A 260 20.38 0.98 21.20
CA ASP A 260 21.11 0.62 22.43
C ASP A 260 20.68 -0.72 23.03
N LYS A 261 19.42 -1.10 22.84
CA LYS A 261 18.78 -2.28 23.43
C LYS A 261 17.88 -2.98 22.42
N THR A 262 17.52 -4.23 22.69
CA THR A 262 16.52 -4.92 21.89
C THR A 262 15.13 -4.41 22.26
N GLU A 263 14.42 -3.86 21.28
CA GLU A 263 13.10 -3.27 21.39
C GLU A 263 12.09 -4.13 20.62
N VAL A 264 10.87 -4.26 21.15
CA VAL A 264 9.78 -5.01 20.56
C VAL A 264 8.53 -4.13 20.51
N TYR A 265 8.02 -3.91 19.30
CA TYR A 265 6.81 -3.14 19.04
C TYR A 265 5.71 -4.07 18.56
N TYR A 266 4.46 -3.67 18.80
CA TYR A 266 3.27 -4.39 18.38
C TYR A 266 2.26 -3.42 17.77
N ASN A 267 1.60 -3.84 16.70
CA ASN A 267 0.42 -3.16 16.20
C ASN A 267 -0.54 -4.18 15.58
N GLU A 268 -1.84 -3.88 15.62
CA GLU A 268 -2.89 -4.66 14.99
C GLU A 268 -3.86 -3.74 14.26
N TYR A 269 -4.05 -3.99 12.97
CA TYR A 269 -4.95 -3.20 12.14
C TYR A 269 -5.49 -4.03 10.98
N LEU A 270 -6.79 -3.88 10.67
CA LEU A 270 -7.48 -4.62 9.60
C LEU A 270 -7.22 -6.13 9.64
N GLY A 271 -7.25 -6.79 10.80
CA GLY A 271 -6.96 -8.24 10.90
C GLY A 271 -5.50 -8.63 10.58
N ASN A 272 -4.56 -7.67 10.63
CA ASN A 272 -3.13 -7.92 10.50
C ASN A 272 -2.45 -7.59 11.82
N LYS A 273 -1.71 -8.55 12.37
CA LYS A 273 -0.90 -8.36 13.59
C LYS A 273 0.56 -8.24 13.23
N PHE A 274 1.25 -7.24 13.77
CA PHE A 274 2.65 -6.95 13.52
C PHE A 274 3.43 -7.04 14.82
N TRP A 275 4.50 -7.83 14.83
CA TRP A 275 5.54 -7.78 15.86
C TRP A 275 6.84 -7.34 15.21
N ILE A 276 7.39 -6.22 15.66
CA ILE A 276 8.60 -5.63 15.10
C ILE A 276 9.69 -5.68 16.14
N VAL A 277 10.78 -6.38 15.86
CA VAL A 277 11.94 -6.49 16.76
C VAL A 277 13.08 -5.67 16.19
N LEU A 278 13.53 -4.65 16.90
CA LEU A 278 14.77 -3.92 16.62
C LEU A 278 15.85 -4.45 17.55
N ALA A 279 16.95 -4.96 17.01
CA ALA A 279 18.10 -5.41 17.80
C ALA A 279 19.35 -4.56 17.52
N PRO A 280 20.23 -4.35 18.52
CA PRO A 280 21.52 -3.72 18.31
C PRO A 280 22.32 -4.47 17.23
N GLY A 281 22.78 -3.74 16.22
CA GLY A 281 23.50 -4.30 15.09
C GLY A 281 23.50 -3.34 13.90
N SER A 282 24.19 -3.74 12.84
CA SER A 282 24.09 -3.04 11.55
C SER A 282 22.74 -3.32 10.88
N TRP A 283 22.36 -2.47 9.93
CA TRP A 283 21.17 -2.66 9.12
C TRP A 283 21.09 -4.07 8.53
N GLU A 284 20.06 -4.79 8.92
CA GLU A 284 19.53 -5.97 8.26
C GLU A 284 18.02 -5.92 8.44
N PHE A 285 17.26 -6.39 7.45
CA PHE A 285 15.81 -6.38 7.53
C PHE A 285 15.25 -7.69 7.01
N GLU A 286 14.34 -8.30 7.76
CA GLU A 286 13.59 -9.47 7.34
C GLU A 286 12.11 -9.28 7.66
N LEU A 287 11.25 -9.48 6.64
CA LEU A 287 9.81 -9.61 6.82
C LEU A 287 9.45 -11.09 6.75
N VAL A 288 8.73 -11.58 7.76
CA VAL A 288 8.12 -12.91 7.78
C VAL A 288 6.61 -12.75 7.87
N GLU A 289 5.90 -13.25 6.86
CA GLU A 289 4.44 -13.26 6.83
C GLU A 289 3.89 -14.65 7.17
N PHE A 290 2.97 -14.70 8.12
CA PHE A 290 2.13 -15.86 8.44
C PHE A 290 0.75 -15.61 7.84
N LYS A 291 0.41 -16.28 6.75
CA LYS A 291 -0.88 -16.17 6.05
C LYS A 291 -1.82 -17.27 6.54
N ALA A 292 -2.75 -16.92 7.42
CA ALA A 292 -3.64 -17.87 8.07
C ALA A 292 -4.60 -18.53 7.08
N PRO A 293 -4.95 -19.82 7.24
CA PRO A 293 -6.01 -20.46 6.45
C PRO A 293 -7.31 -19.67 6.53
N GLY A 294 -7.99 -19.48 5.40
CA GLY A 294 -9.19 -18.66 5.27
C GLY A 294 -8.96 -17.16 5.15
N SER A 295 -7.71 -16.67 5.26
CA SER A 295 -7.39 -15.28 4.90
C SER A 295 -7.40 -15.08 3.38
N VAL A 296 -7.51 -13.84 2.93
CA VAL A 296 -7.52 -13.51 1.49
C VAL A 296 -6.26 -14.01 0.75
N TRP A 297 -5.13 -14.16 1.45
CA TRP A 297 -3.87 -14.64 0.87
C TRP A 297 -3.60 -16.14 1.08
N ASN A 298 -4.50 -16.85 1.77
CA ASN A 298 -4.48 -18.30 1.94
C ASN A 298 -5.93 -18.82 2.11
N PRO A 299 -6.75 -18.77 1.04
CA PRO A 299 -8.21 -18.88 1.13
C PRO A 299 -8.70 -20.30 1.50
N ASP A 300 -7.89 -21.32 1.26
CA ASP A 300 -8.23 -22.70 1.64
C ASP A 300 -8.07 -22.87 3.17
N PRO A 301 -9.18 -23.10 3.91
CA PRO A 301 -9.15 -23.22 5.37
C PRO A 301 -8.40 -24.47 5.85
N ASP A 302 -8.18 -25.46 5.00
CA ASP A 302 -7.54 -26.73 5.35
C ASP A 302 -6.03 -26.75 5.03
N ARG A 303 -5.52 -25.73 4.31
CA ARG A 303 -4.14 -25.67 3.80
C ARG A 303 -3.07 -25.49 4.88
N GLY A 304 -3.47 -25.17 6.10
CA GLY A 304 -2.57 -24.82 7.21
C GLY A 304 -1.83 -23.49 6.97
N MET A 305 -1.10 -23.01 7.97
CA MET A 305 -0.42 -21.71 7.90
C MET A 305 0.60 -21.66 6.75
N TRP A 306 0.45 -20.69 5.84
CA TRP A 306 1.46 -20.40 4.83
C TRP A 306 2.47 -19.40 5.39
N ILE A 307 3.77 -19.69 5.27
CA ILE A 307 4.83 -18.78 5.75
C ILE A 307 5.63 -18.30 4.55
N ALA A 308 5.70 -16.98 4.36
CA ALA A 308 6.54 -16.32 3.37
C ALA A 308 7.61 -15.50 4.11
N ALA A 309 8.82 -15.41 3.56
CA ALA A 309 9.84 -14.55 4.14
C ALA A 309 10.75 -13.98 3.05
N ASP A 310 11.10 -12.71 3.19
CA ASP A 310 12.12 -12.05 2.39
C ASP A 310 13.01 -11.19 3.29
N ARG A 311 14.27 -11.05 2.90
CA ARG A 311 15.29 -10.35 3.69
C ARG A 311 16.24 -9.52 2.86
N GLU A 312 16.94 -8.62 3.53
CA GLU A 312 18.14 -7.96 3.04
C GLU A 312 19.17 -7.79 4.15
N GLY A 313 20.44 -7.77 3.74
CA GLY A 313 21.55 -7.42 4.63
C GLY A 313 21.93 -5.95 4.51
N TYR A 314 23.10 -5.62 5.05
CA TYR A 314 23.63 -4.26 5.07
C TYR A 314 23.61 -3.54 3.71
N ASP A 315 23.92 -4.23 2.62
CA ASP A 315 23.97 -3.64 1.28
C ASP A 315 22.59 -3.46 0.62
N GLY A 316 21.54 -4.03 1.21
CA GLY A 316 20.17 -4.03 0.67
C GLY A 316 19.97 -5.05 -0.46
N ARG A 317 18.80 -5.02 -1.10
CA ARG A 317 18.51 -5.84 -2.30
C ARG A 317 18.77 -5.14 -3.62
N THR A 318 19.21 -5.92 -4.60
CA THR A 318 19.29 -5.50 -6.02
C THR A 318 18.17 -6.09 -6.87
N SER A 319 17.55 -7.19 -6.43
CA SER A 319 16.43 -7.85 -7.09
C SER A 319 15.12 -7.67 -6.31
N TYR A 320 14.01 -7.79 -7.03
CA TYR A 320 12.67 -7.83 -6.42
C TYR A 320 12.55 -8.98 -5.41
N VAL A 321 11.67 -8.84 -4.42
CA VAL A 321 11.38 -9.90 -3.45
C VAL A 321 10.56 -11.03 -4.06
N GLU A 322 10.72 -12.24 -3.54
CA GLU A 322 10.15 -13.44 -4.19
C GLU A 322 8.83 -13.86 -3.56
N GLU A 323 8.64 -13.70 -2.24
CA GLU A 323 7.53 -14.33 -1.51
C GLU A 323 6.51 -13.35 -0.92
N THR A 324 6.97 -12.17 -0.51
CA THR A 324 6.19 -11.18 0.28
C THR A 324 5.73 -9.98 -0.55
N ALA A 325 6.25 -9.82 -1.78
CA ALA A 325 5.87 -8.79 -2.74
C ALA A 325 5.87 -7.36 -2.14
N GLY A 326 4.85 -6.55 -2.44
CA GLY A 326 4.79 -5.14 -2.01
C GLY A 326 4.78 -4.93 -0.49
N ALA A 327 4.32 -5.92 0.29
CA ALA A 327 4.29 -5.80 1.76
C ALA A 327 5.70 -5.65 2.36
N TYR A 328 6.71 -6.24 1.72
CA TYR A 328 8.10 -6.08 2.11
C TYR A 328 8.56 -4.62 2.04
N TYR A 329 8.30 -3.96 0.91
CA TYR A 329 8.74 -2.60 0.67
C TYR A 329 8.02 -1.61 1.58
N ALA A 330 6.71 -1.79 1.77
CA ALA A 330 5.89 -0.99 2.69
C ALA A 330 6.36 -1.11 4.15
N ALA A 331 6.57 -2.35 4.65
CA ALA A 331 7.06 -2.57 6.01
C ALA A 331 8.50 -2.06 6.19
N ARG A 332 9.37 -2.29 5.20
CA ARG A 332 10.76 -1.82 5.24
C ARG A 332 10.82 -0.30 5.30
N LEU A 333 10.00 0.39 4.51
CA LEU A 333 9.94 1.84 4.51
C LEU A 333 9.56 2.38 5.90
N GLY A 334 8.46 1.91 6.49
CA GLY A 334 8.02 2.37 7.82
C GLY A 334 9.07 2.15 8.92
N VAL A 335 9.83 1.04 8.86
CA VAL A 335 10.98 0.81 9.77
C VAL A 335 12.11 1.80 9.52
N LEU A 336 12.45 2.05 8.26
CA LEU A 336 13.55 2.96 7.90
C LEU A 336 13.25 4.40 8.28
N GLU A 337 11.99 4.84 8.15
CA GLU A 337 11.53 6.16 8.60
C GLU A 337 11.78 6.34 10.10
N HIS A 338 11.33 5.40 10.93
CA HIS A 338 11.58 5.43 12.38
C HIS A 338 13.06 5.45 12.75
N LEU A 339 13.89 4.69 12.03
CA LEU A 339 15.32 4.63 12.28
C LEU A 339 16.04 5.92 11.85
N ASP A 340 15.64 6.51 10.72
CA ASP A 340 16.15 7.79 10.22
C ASP A 340 15.84 8.93 11.19
N GLU A 341 14.60 9.01 11.69
CA GLU A 341 14.19 9.99 12.70
C GLU A 341 15.03 9.91 13.99
N ARG A 342 15.48 8.72 14.35
CA ARG A 342 16.31 8.48 15.54
C ARG A 342 17.80 8.64 15.29
N ASP A 343 18.23 8.80 14.04
CA ASP A 343 19.63 8.68 13.61
C ASP A 343 20.27 7.40 14.17
N ARG A 344 19.60 6.26 13.95
CA ARG A 344 20.04 4.93 14.42
C ARG A 344 19.90 3.86 13.34
N GLN A 345 20.69 2.80 13.46
CA GLN A 345 20.49 1.57 12.69
C GLN A 345 20.19 0.37 13.61
N ALA A 346 19.61 -0.68 13.05
CA ALA A 346 19.29 -1.90 13.78
C ALA A 346 19.23 -3.10 12.83
N SER A 347 19.38 -4.30 13.39
CA SER A 347 18.93 -5.52 12.73
C SER A 347 17.45 -5.71 13.07
N VAL A 348 16.59 -5.81 12.05
CA VAL A 348 15.14 -5.71 12.19
C VAL A 348 14.44 -6.96 11.67
N LEU A 349 13.61 -7.55 12.53
CA LEU A 349 12.67 -8.60 12.14
C LEU A 349 11.24 -8.09 12.28
N VAL A 350 10.49 -8.10 11.18
CA VAL A 350 9.05 -7.86 11.18
C VAL A 350 8.34 -9.20 10.99
N CYS A 351 7.53 -9.57 11.97
CA CYS A 351 6.63 -10.71 11.92
C CYS A 351 5.21 -10.20 11.68
N ARG A 352 4.62 -10.50 10.53
CA ARG A 352 3.24 -10.13 10.19
C ARG A 352 2.36 -11.38 10.18
N HIS A 353 1.31 -11.40 10.98
CA HIS A 353 0.26 -12.42 10.90
C HIS A 353 -0.96 -11.82 10.21
N VAL A 354 -1.27 -12.34 9.02
CA VAL A 354 -2.53 -12.06 8.31
C VAL A 354 -3.56 -13.05 8.85
N THR A 355 -4.49 -12.57 9.67
CA THR A 355 -5.54 -13.42 10.25
C THR A 355 -6.65 -13.67 9.21
N PRO A 356 -7.56 -14.62 9.47
CA PRO A 356 -8.76 -14.80 8.64
C PRO A 356 -9.66 -13.55 8.61
N ASP A 357 -9.54 -12.64 9.57
CA ASP A 357 -10.32 -11.38 9.61
C ASP A 357 -9.85 -10.38 8.55
N TYR A 358 -8.67 -10.58 7.97
CA TYR A 358 -8.26 -9.90 6.74
C TYR A 358 -8.83 -10.61 5.51
N TRP A 359 -10.15 -10.47 5.35
CA TRP A 359 -10.95 -11.17 4.35
C TRP A 359 -10.95 -10.51 2.97
N GLY A 360 -10.59 -9.22 2.89
CA GLY A 360 -10.56 -8.44 1.65
C GLY A 360 -9.21 -7.78 1.40
N PRO A 361 -8.69 -7.74 0.16
CA PRO A 361 -7.40 -7.10 -0.11
C PRO A 361 -7.53 -5.57 -0.08
N THR A 362 -7.00 -4.89 0.92
CA THR A 362 -7.07 -3.41 1.02
C THR A 362 -5.86 -2.68 0.41
N GLY A 363 -4.77 -3.40 0.12
CA GLY A 363 -3.53 -2.85 -0.45
C GLY A 363 -2.39 -2.84 0.56
N VAL A 364 -1.22 -2.32 0.15
CA VAL A 364 -0.01 -2.30 1.01
C VAL A 364 0.09 -1.07 1.91
N TRP A 365 -0.76 -0.06 1.71
CA TRP A 365 -0.80 1.14 2.55
C TRP A 365 -1.04 0.78 4.02
N GLN A 366 -1.95 -0.16 4.32
CA GLN A 366 -2.19 -0.59 5.70
C GLN A 366 -0.97 -1.25 6.33
N VAL A 367 -0.11 -1.91 5.55
CA VAL A 367 1.15 -2.48 6.05
C VAL A 367 2.09 -1.36 6.46
N ARG A 368 2.22 -0.33 5.59
CA ARG A 368 3.06 0.84 5.85
C ARG A 368 2.57 1.57 7.09
N GLU A 369 1.29 1.91 7.15
CA GLU A 369 0.71 2.65 8.27
C GLU A 369 0.70 1.83 9.57
N SER A 370 0.46 0.51 9.52
CA SER A 370 0.59 -0.33 10.72
C SER A 370 2.01 -0.32 11.27
N VAL A 371 3.03 -0.35 10.41
CA VAL A 371 4.42 -0.30 10.86
C VAL A 371 4.79 1.10 11.38
N ARG A 372 4.42 2.17 10.66
CA ARG A 372 4.63 3.56 11.12
C ARG A 372 4.03 3.77 12.50
N ASN A 373 2.78 3.37 12.69
CA ASN A 373 2.04 3.56 13.94
C ASN A 373 2.48 2.62 15.07
N ALA A 374 3.08 1.46 14.76
CA ALA A 374 3.65 0.59 15.79
C ALA A 374 4.74 1.28 16.62
N PHE A 375 5.45 2.25 16.04
CA PHE A 375 6.53 2.98 16.69
C PHE A 375 6.06 4.19 17.52
N GLY A 376 4.77 4.55 17.45
CA GLY A 376 4.19 5.60 18.29
C GLY A 376 4.03 5.19 19.76
N ASP A 377 3.97 3.88 20.03
CA ASP A 377 3.83 3.32 21.37
C ASP A 377 5.18 3.06 22.07
N GLU A 378 5.17 2.97 23.40
CA GLU A 378 6.38 2.60 24.15
C GLU A 378 6.76 1.13 23.88
N PRO A 379 8.00 0.85 23.43
CA PRO A 379 8.42 -0.51 23.12
C PRO A 379 8.56 -1.38 24.36
N GLY A 380 8.23 -2.67 24.21
CA GLY A 380 8.76 -3.71 25.08
C GLY A 380 10.27 -3.83 24.91
N THR A 381 10.99 -4.26 25.94
CA THR A 381 12.45 -4.43 25.88
C THR A 381 12.86 -5.84 26.24
N ALA A 382 13.86 -6.38 25.54
CA ALA A 382 14.46 -7.68 25.84
C ALA A 382 15.98 -7.56 26.01
N GLN A 383 16.58 -8.55 26.69
CA GLN A 383 18.03 -8.59 26.89
C GLN A 383 18.82 -8.86 25.59
N SER A 384 18.20 -9.51 24.61
CA SER A 384 18.80 -9.82 23.32
C SER A 384 17.71 -10.16 22.30
N PHE A 385 18.07 -10.16 21.02
CA PHE A 385 17.20 -10.64 19.94
C PHE A 385 16.67 -12.06 20.20
N GLY A 386 17.53 -12.97 20.69
CA GLY A 386 17.13 -14.33 21.02
C GLY A 386 16.17 -14.43 22.22
N ALA A 387 16.31 -13.53 23.21
CA ALA A 387 15.34 -13.42 24.30
C ALA A 387 13.99 -12.91 23.78
N ALA A 388 13.98 -11.86 22.96
CA ALA A 388 12.78 -11.33 22.32
C ALA A 388 12.03 -12.41 21.55
N LEU A 389 12.73 -13.21 20.72
CA LEU A 389 12.09 -14.31 19.97
C LEU A 389 11.48 -15.38 20.88
N ARG A 390 12.12 -15.72 21.99
CA ARG A 390 11.59 -16.71 22.95
C ARG A 390 10.34 -16.19 23.66
N GLU A 391 10.32 -14.90 23.99
CA GLU A 391 9.16 -14.24 24.61
C GLU A 391 8.00 -14.03 23.62
N LEU A 392 8.30 -13.82 22.34
CA LEU A 392 7.31 -13.70 21.27
C LEU A 392 6.75 -15.05 20.83
N ALA A 393 7.51 -16.14 20.93
CA ALA A 393 7.13 -17.46 20.40
C ALA A 393 5.73 -17.95 20.82
N PRO A 394 5.26 -17.77 22.08
CA PRO A 394 3.90 -18.17 22.48
C PRO A 394 2.78 -17.34 21.83
N ARG A 395 3.09 -16.16 21.29
CA ARG A 395 2.14 -15.21 20.67
C ARG A 395 2.08 -15.34 19.15
N LEU A 396 3.11 -15.92 18.55
CA LEU A 396 3.16 -16.14 17.11
C LEU A 396 2.26 -17.32 16.73
N PRO A 397 1.64 -17.29 15.54
CA PRO A 397 0.72 -18.35 15.10
C PRO A 397 1.45 -19.64 14.67
N VAL A 398 2.77 -19.71 14.89
CA VAL A 398 3.62 -20.84 14.53
C VAL A 398 4.66 -21.08 15.62
N SER A 399 5.09 -22.33 15.77
CA SER A 399 6.15 -22.66 16.72
C SER A 399 7.47 -21.98 16.34
N LEU A 400 8.31 -21.69 17.34
CA LEU A 400 9.66 -21.14 17.13
C LEU A 400 10.50 -22.01 16.18
N ALA A 401 10.36 -23.33 16.24
CA ALA A 401 11.03 -24.25 15.31
C ALA A 401 10.57 -24.05 13.85
N ARG A 402 9.27 -23.79 13.64
CA ARG A 402 8.72 -23.51 12.31
C ARG A 402 9.17 -22.14 11.80
N LEU A 403 9.20 -21.12 12.67
CA LEU A 403 9.76 -19.80 12.34
C LEU A 403 11.23 -19.91 11.92
N ARG A 404 12.06 -20.59 12.72
CA ARG A 404 13.50 -20.80 12.45
C ARG A 404 13.79 -21.52 11.13
N ARG A 405 12.89 -22.37 10.66
CA ARG A 405 13.06 -23.02 9.35
C ARG A 405 12.87 -22.08 8.18
N LYS A 406 12.19 -20.94 8.38
CA LYS A 406 11.85 -19.99 7.32
C LYS A 406 12.60 -18.66 7.44
N SER A 407 12.74 -18.12 8.65
CA SER A 407 13.45 -16.87 8.92
C SER A 407 14.94 -17.09 9.11
N SER A 408 15.75 -16.35 8.35
CA SER A 408 17.21 -16.38 8.43
C SER A 408 17.70 -15.75 9.73
N MET A 409 17.09 -14.63 10.16
CA MET A 409 17.46 -13.99 11.43
C MET A 409 17.12 -14.88 12.62
N ALA A 410 15.93 -15.50 12.63
CA ALA A 410 15.54 -16.42 13.70
C ALA A 410 16.43 -17.66 13.75
N ALA A 411 16.88 -18.18 12.60
CA ALA A 411 17.83 -19.28 12.52
C ALA A 411 19.22 -18.90 13.08
N GLY A 412 19.69 -17.68 12.78
CA GLY A 412 21.02 -17.18 13.20
C GLY A 412 21.23 -17.07 14.72
N VAL A 413 20.16 -17.09 15.52
CA VAL A 413 20.26 -17.06 16.99
C VAL A 413 20.94 -18.30 17.58
N GLN A 414 20.92 -19.44 16.89
CA GLN A 414 21.65 -20.64 17.34
C GLN A 414 23.16 -20.59 17.02
N SER A 415 23.62 -19.62 16.24
CA SER A 415 25.01 -19.56 15.77
C SER A 415 25.97 -18.85 16.76
N GLN A 416 25.46 -18.20 17.80
CA GLN A 416 26.29 -17.58 18.84
C GLN A 416 26.64 -18.60 19.95
N LEU A 417 27.61 -19.46 19.66
CA LEU A 417 28.67 -19.99 20.53
C LEU A 417 28.47 -19.90 22.08
N ALA A 418 27.40 -20.47 22.60
CA ALA A 418 27.27 -20.79 24.04
C ALA A 418 26.66 -22.18 24.31
N GLU A 419 26.31 -22.95 23.27
CA GLU A 419 25.81 -24.34 23.41
C GLU A 419 26.83 -25.41 22.98
N PHE A 420 28.09 -25.02 22.71
CA PHE A 420 29.21 -25.94 22.44
C PHE A 420 30.43 -25.63 23.33
N GLY A 421 30.20 -25.34 24.62
CA GLY A 421 31.25 -25.17 25.64
C GLY A 421 30.85 -25.79 26.95
#